data_AF-A0A2M6X8J5-F1
#
_entry.id   AF-A0A2M6X8J5-F1
#
_cell.length_a   1.000
_cell.length_b   1.000
_cell.length_c   1.000
_cell.angle_alpha   90.00
_cell.angle_beta   90.00
_cell.angle_gamma   90.00
#
_symmetry.space_group_name_H-M   'P 1'
#
loop_
_entity.id
_entity.type
_entity.pdbx_description
1 polymer ?
#
loop_
_entity_poly.entity_id
_entity_poly.type
_entity_poly.pdbx_seq_one_letter_code
_entity_poly.pdbx_strand_id
1 'polypeptide(L)'
;MNRILRIGGEMQNRVEYQAEIDWIKKKHGNLEEIRAKLAMSKRQVSRLLLVDPSAWSRWVKAGDNAPPHVYRMLDWYLRLEEKDPMLTKMEFDLRKYTESLSQRFFDRKKLEFQEEPSASFDEVSRLNREIDGLKRRTETLQKRSGILLILIGIQLAFGIYILINN
;
A
#
# COMPACT_ATOMS: atom_id res chain seq x y z
N MET A 1 4.54 -1.45 43.35
CA MET A 1 4.13 -2.82 43.72
C MET A 1 3.60 -3.67 42.54
N ASN A 2 3.84 -3.29 41.27
CA ASN A 2 3.29 -4.00 40.07
C ASN A 2 4.35 -4.71 39.18
N ARG A 3 5.66 -4.64 39.48
CA ARG A 3 6.70 -5.30 38.67
C ARG A 3 6.93 -6.76 39.03
N ILE A 4 6.85 -7.11 40.32
CA ILE A 4 7.19 -8.46 40.81
C ILE A 4 6.12 -9.48 40.38
N LEU A 5 4.83 -9.12 40.42
CA LEU A 5 3.74 -9.98 39.94
C LEU A 5 3.77 -10.20 38.41
N ARG A 6 4.27 -9.21 37.64
CA ARG A 6 4.35 -9.30 36.17
C ARG A 6 5.47 -10.25 35.71
N ILE A 7 6.61 -10.27 36.41
CA ILE A 7 7.73 -11.16 36.08
C ILE A 7 7.36 -12.63 36.32
N GLY A 8 6.61 -12.93 37.39
CA GLY A 8 6.13 -14.28 37.68
C GLY A 8 5.20 -14.84 36.59
N GLY A 9 4.21 -14.04 36.15
CA GLY A 9 3.30 -14.44 35.08
C GLY A 9 3.98 -14.62 33.71
N GLU A 10 4.94 -13.75 33.37
CA GLU A 10 5.70 -13.88 32.11
C GLU A 10 6.61 -15.13 32.10
N MET A 11 7.18 -15.52 33.26
CA MET A 11 8.00 -16.72 33.39
C MET A 11 7.16 -18.00 33.33
N GLN A 12 6.00 -18.02 34.00
CA GLN A 12 5.08 -19.17 33.95
C GLN A 12 4.58 -19.43 32.53
N ASN A 13 4.15 -18.38 31.82
CA ASN A 13 3.72 -18.49 30.43
C ASN A 13 4.82 -19.06 29.51
N ARG A 14 6.09 -18.66 29.72
CA ARG A 14 7.22 -19.19 28.92
C ARG A 14 7.43 -20.68 29.13
N VAL A 15 7.31 -21.16 30.38
CA VAL A 15 7.44 -22.59 30.70
C VAL A 15 6.32 -23.39 30.05
N GLU A 16 5.08 -22.90 30.15
CA GLU A 16 3.91 -23.53 29.53
C GLU A 16 4.04 -23.59 28.00
N TYR A 17 4.46 -22.50 27.37
CA TYR A 17 4.70 -22.46 25.91
C TYR A 17 5.81 -23.41 25.47
N GLN A 18 6.90 -23.51 26.24
CA GLN A 18 7.99 -24.41 25.90
C GLN A 18 7.54 -25.87 26.02
N ALA A 19 6.80 -26.21 27.08
CA ALA A 19 6.24 -27.55 27.25
C ALA A 19 5.26 -27.91 26.12
N GLU A 20 4.44 -26.96 25.66
CA GLU A 20 3.55 -27.14 24.51
C GLU A 20 4.34 -27.40 23.23
N ILE A 21 5.39 -26.60 22.96
CA ILE A 21 6.26 -26.81 21.80
C ILE A 21 6.90 -28.19 21.85
N ASP A 22 7.45 -28.60 23.01
CA ASP A 22 8.12 -29.88 23.16
C ASP A 22 7.15 -31.05 22.96
N TRP A 23 5.91 -30.91 23.43
CA TRP A 23 4.84 -31.88 23.16
C TRP A 23 4.48 -31.96 21.67
N ILE A 24 4.33 -30.82 20.98
CA ILE A 24 4.05 -30.77 19.53
C ILE A 24 5.21 -31.40 18.76
N LYS A 25 6.46 -31.07 19.11
CA LYS A 25 7.66 -31.65 18.50
C LYS A 25 7.72 -33.16 18.69
N LYS A 26 7.39 -33.66 19.88
CA LYS A 26 7.34 -35.10 20.16
C LYS A 26 6.27 -35.80 19.32
N LYS A 27 5.13 -35.16 19.09
CA LYS A 27 4.00 -35.74 18.34
C LYS A 27 4.22 -35.70 16.83
N HIS A 28 4.66 -34.56 16.29
CA HIS A 28 4.67 -34.31 14.86
C HIS A 28 6.06 -34.23 14.24
N GLY A 29 7.12 -34.06 15.04
CA GLY A 29 8.48 -33.90 14.57
C GLY A 29 8.97 -32.46 14.56
N ASN A 30 10.10 -32.23 13.89
CA ASN A 30 10.64 -30.88 13.67
C ASN A 30 9.83 -30.08 12.61
N LEU A 31 10.17 -28.82 12.39
CA LEU A 31 9.46 -27.95 11.45
C LEU A 31 9.47 -28.50 10.02
N GLU A 32 10.59 -29.08 9.58
CA GLU A 32 10.72 -29.63 8.23
C GLU A 32 9.92 -30.94 8.07
N GLU A 33 9.83 -31.77 9.11
CA GLU A 33 9.00 -32.97 9.15
C GLU A 33 7.51 -32.62 9.15
N ILE A 34 7.10 -31.62 9.93
CA ILE A 34 5.73 -31.10 9.91
C ILE A 34 5.37 -30.57 8.52
N ARG A 35 6.27 -29.79 7.91
CA ARG A 35 6.10 -29.30 6.54
C ARG A 35 5.98 -30.46 5.54
N ALA A 36 6.79 -31.50 5.69
CA ALA A 36 6.77 -32.66 4.82
C ALA A 36 5.45 -33.44 4.95
N LYS A 37 4.90 -33.56 6.17
CA LYS A 37 3.59 -34.19 6.43
C LYS A 37 2.44 -33.45 5.74
N LEU A 38 2.46 -32.12 5.78
CA LEU A 38 1.50 -31.27 5.06
C LEU A 38 1.68 -31.30 3.52
N ALA A 39 2.71 -31.99 3.00
CA ALA A 39 3.08 -32.00 1.57
C ALA A 39 3.28 -30.59 0.96
N MET A 40 3.73 -29.62 1.76
CA MET A 40 3.87 -28.22 1.33
C MET A 40 5.33 -27.82 1.10
N SER A 41 5.55 -26.96 0.11
CA SER A 41 6.84 -26.27 -0.04
C SER A 41 7.04 -25.22 1.07
N LYS A 42 8.30 -24.83 1.33
CA LYS A 42 8.63 -23.78 2.32
C LYS A 42 7.87 -22.48 2.06
N ARG A 43 7.72 -22.10 0.79
CA ARG A 43 6.97 -20.91 0.37
C ARG A 43 5.48 -21.02 0.66
N GLN A 44 4.89 -22.21 0.49
CA GLN A 44 3.48 -22.46 0.79
C GLN A 44 3.22 -22.40 2.29
N VAL A 45 4.04 -23.07 3.11
CA VAL A 45 3.89 -23.01 4.58
C VAL A 45 4.11 -21.60 5.11
N SER A 46 5.09 -20.87 4.57
CA SER A 46 5.31 -19.48 4.97
C SER A 46 4.09 -18.60 4.64
N ARG A 47 3.48 -18.78 3.47
CA ARG A 47 2.22 -18.09 3.12
C ARG A 47 1.06 -18.52 4.00
N LEU A 48 0.93 -19.81 4.30
CA LEU A 48 -0.12 -20.35 5.17
C LEU A 48 -0.07 -19.73 6.56
N LEU A 49 1.15 -19.57 7.10
CA LEU A 49 1.41 -18.96 8.39
C LEU A 49 1.45 -17.42 8.36
N LEU A 50 1.34 -16.81 7.18
CA LEU A 50 1.47 -15.36 6.97
C LEU A 50 2.83 -14.80 7.45
N VAL A 51 3.91 -15.54 7.19
CA VAL A 51 5.28 -15.16 7.55
C VAL A 51 6.17 -15.10 6.32
N ASP A 52 7.28 -14.36 6.43
CA ASP A 52 8.27 -14.27 5.36
C ASP A 52 9.02 -15.61 5.17
N PRO A 53 9.29 -16.07 3.94
CA PRO A 53 10.04 -17.31 3.70
C PRO A 53 11.44 -17.35 4.33
N SER A 54 12.07 -16.19 4.55
CA SER A 54 13.35 -16.11 5.26
C SER A 54 13.19 -16.43 6.75
N ALA A 55 12.06 -16.09 7.38
CA ALA A 55 11.79 -16.39 8.78
C ALA A 55 11.76 -17.91 9.02
N TRP A 56 11.05 -18.64 8.16
CA TRP A 56 11.05 -20.12 8.18
C TRP A 56 12.48 -20.68 8.11
N SER A 57 13.26 -20.20 7.14
CA SER A 57 14.64 -20.64 6.94
C SER A 57 15.53 -20.32 8.15
N ARG A 58 15.29 -19.20 8.83
CA ARG A 58 16.01 -18.82 10.06
C ARG A 58 15.67 -19.73 11.22
N TRP A 59 14.40 -20.08 11.41
CA TRP A 59 13.98 -20.98 12.50
C TRP A 59 14.58 -22.36 12.35
N VAL A 60 14.51 -22.93 11.15
CA VAL A 60 15.10 -24.25 10.85
C VAL A 60 16.61 -24.24 11.07
N LYS A 61 17.33 -23.22 10.57
CA LYS A 61 18.78 -23.07 10.81
C LYS A 61 19.14 -22.91 12.28
N ALA A 62 18.28 -22.28 13.06
CA ALA A 62 18.46 -22.06 14.49
C ALA A 62 17.99 -23.25 15.35
N GLY A 63 17.95 -24.47 14.79
CA GLY A 63 17.55 -25.68 15.53
C GLY A 63 16.05 -25.75 15.83
N ASP A 64 15.23 -25.40 14.84
CA ASP A 64 13.77 -25.38 14.96
C ASP A 64 13.25 -24.44 16.07
N ASN A 65 13.86 -23.26 16.14
CA ASN A 65 13.50 -22.21 17.10
C ASN A 65 12.46 -21.25 16.52
N ALA A 66 11.30 -21.79 16.15
CA ALA A 66 10.13 -20.99 15.75
C ALA A 66 9.33 -20.55 16.98
N PRO A 67 8.62 -19.40 16.90
CA PRO A 67 7.72 -18.96 17.96
C PRO A 67 6.63 -19.99 18.32
N PRO A 68 6.14 -20.04 19.57
CA PRO A 68 5.14 -21.03 20.00
C PRO A 68 3.86 -21.06 19.14
N HIS A 69 3.37 -19.88 18.73
CA HIS A 69 2.16 -19.79 17.91
C HIS A 69 2.33 -20.46 16.54
N VAL A 70 3.56 -20.52 16.00
CA VAL A 70 3.82 -21.21 14.71
C VAL A 70 3.58 -22.70 14.85
N TYR A 71 4.12 -23.32 15.91
CA TYR A 71 3.91 -24.74 16.19
C TYR A 71 2.43 -25.07 16.40
N ARG A 72 1.72 -24.22 17.16
CA ARG A 72 0.28 -24.41 17.41
C ARG A 72 -0.53 -24.36 16.12
N MET A 73 -0.27 -23.37 15.26
CA MET A 73 -0.95 -23.26 13.97
C MET A 73 -0.69 -24.49 13.09
N LEU A 74 0.55 -24.97 13.05
CA LEU A 74 0.88 -26.16 12.27
C LEU A 74 0.21 -27.44 12.79
N ASP A 75 0.14 -27.64 14.11
CA ASP A 75 -0.63 -28.75 14.72
C ASP A 75 -2.12 -28.63 14.38
N TRP A 76 -2.69 -27.42 14.37
CA TRP A 76 -4.07 -27.21 13.93
C TRP A 76 -4.28 -27.58 12.47
N TYR A 77 -3.38 -27.17 11.57
CA TYR A 77 -3.48 -27.53 10.15
C TYR A 77 -3.40 -29.03 9.92
N LEU A 78 -2.51 -29.74 10.62
CA LEU A 78 -2.43 -31.20 10.54
C LEU A 78 -3.74 -31.85 11.02
N ARG A 79 -4.32 -31.37 12.12
CA ARG A 79 -5.61 -31.88 12.62
C ARG A 79 -6.77 -31.56 11.67
N LEU A 80 -6.71 -30.44 10.97
CA LEU A 80 -7.71 -30.07 9.96
C LEU A 80 -7.59 -30.98 8.74
N GLU A 81 -6.38 -31.25 8.26
CA GLU A 81 -6.12 -32.17 7.16
C GLU A 81 -6.59 -33.60 7.48
N GLU A 82 -6.38 -34.07 8.72
CA GLU A 82 -6.87 -35.37 9.19
C GLU A 82 -8.41 -35.47 9.21
N LYS A 83 -9.10 -34.37 9.52
CA LYS A 83 -10.57 -34.36 9.69
C LYS A 83 -11.33 -34.06 8.40
N ASP A 84 -10.81 -33.16 7.57
CA ASP A 84 -11.42 -32.78 6.30
C ASP A 84 -10.33 -32.44 5.26
N PRO A 85 -9.90 -33.45 4.47
CA PRO A 85 -8.88 -33.24 3.45
C PRO A 85 -9.39 -32.38 2.27
N MET A 86 -10.71 -32.27 2.05
CA MET A 86 -11.26 -31.50 0.93
C MET A 86 -11.28 -30.00 1.23
N LEU A 87 -11.57 -29.61 2.48
CA LEU A 87 -11.60 -28.21 2.90
C LEU A 87 -10.23 -27.54 2.76
N THR A 88 -9.17 -28.23 3.20
CA THR A 88 -7.79 -27.73 3.16
C THR A 88 -7.33 -27.47 1.71
N LYS A 89 -7.73 -28.34 0.79
CA LYS A 89 -7.43 -28.19 -0.65
C LYS A 89 -8.21 -27.03 -1.27
N MET A 90 -9.49 -26.90 -0.95
CA MET A 90 -10.37 -25.85 -1.47
C MET A 90 -9.93 -24.45 -1.02
N GLU A 91 -9.58 -24.27 0.25
CA GLU A 91 -9.07 -22.98 0.76
C GLU A 91 -7.76 -22.57 0.09
N PHE A 92 -6.87 -23.54 -0.14
CA PHE A 92 -5.61 -23.29 -0.85
C PHE A 92 -5.84 -22.89 -2.32
N ASP A 93 -6.73 -23.60 -3.01
CA ASP A 93 -7.07 -23.31 -4.41
C ASP A 93 -7.75 -21.94 -4.57
N LEU A 94 -8.67 -21.59 -3.66
CA LEU A 94 -9.30 -20.27 -3.61
C LEU A 94 -8.26 -19.16 -3.38
N ARG A 95 -7.29 -19.37 -2.49
CA ARG A 95 -6.24 -18.39 -2.25
C ARG A 95 -5.33 -18.19 -3.45
N LYS A 96 -4.92 -19.28 -4.12
CA LYS A 96 -4.17 -19.22 -5.38
C LYS A 96 -4.93 -18.46 -6.47
N TYR A 97 -6.25 -18.64 -6.55
CA TYR A 97 -7.10 -17.90 -7.47
C TYR A 97 -7.10 -16.39 -7.15
N THR A 98 -7.28 -16.00 -5.89
CA THR A 98 -7.24 -14.58 -5.50
C THR A 98 -5.91 -13.89 -5.79
N GLU A 99 -4.77 -14.58 -5.59
CA GLU A 99 -3.44 -14.06 -5.92
C GLU A 99 -3.29 -13.82 -7.43
N SER A 100 -3.76 -14.77 -8.24
CA SER A 100 -3.74 -14.65 -9.71
C SER A 100 -4.66 -13.54 -10.22
N LEU A 101 -5.79 -13.33 -9.54
CA LEU A 101 -6.76 -12.31 -9.88
C LEU A 101 -6.19 -10.92 -9.57
N SER A 102 -5.58 -10.74 -8.39
CA SER A 102 -4.90 -9.49 -8.02
C SER A 102 -3.80 -9.13 -9.01
N GLN A 103 -2.98 -10.11 -9.42
CA GLN A 103 -1.91 -9.89 -10.40
C GLN A 103 -2.47 -9.39 -11.75
N ARG A 104 -3.55 -10.02 -12.23
CA ARG A 104 -4.22 -9.60 -13.48
C ARG A 104 -4.82 -8.20 -13.40
N PHE A 105 -5.33 -7.79 -12.24
CA PHE A 105 -5.81 -6.42 -12.04
C PHE A 105 -4.68 -5.40 -12.09
N PHE A 106 -3.54 -5.70 -11.46
CA PHE A 106 -2.36 -4.83 -11.53
C PHE A 106 -1.78 -4.75 -12.95
N ASP A 107 -1.73 -5.86 -13.68
CA ASP A 107 -1.27 -5.88 -15.06
C ASP A 107 -2.21 -5.09 -15.99
N ARG A 108 -3.53 -5.18 -15.79
CA ARG A 108 -4.52 -4.36 -16.51
C ARG A 108 -4.36 -2.87 -16.20
N LYS A 109 -4.23 -2.49 -14.93
CA LYS A 109 -3.96 -1.11 -14.50
C LYS A 109 -2.65 -0.56 -15.08
N LYS A 110 -1.63 -1.42 -15.25
CA LYS A 110 -0.35 -1.05 -15.85
C LYS A 110 -0.44 -0.78 -17.35
N LEU A 111 -1.32 -1.51 -18.05
CA LEU A 111 -1.67 -1.26 -19.45
C LEU A 111 -2.47 0.05 -19.61
N GLU A 112 -3.45 0.31 -18.73
CA GLU A 112 -4.18 1.60 -18.71
C GLU A 112 -3.26 2.81 -18.48
N PHE A 113 -2.17 2.64 -17.73
CA PHE A 113 -1.21 3.73 -17.47
C PHE A 113 -0.26 4.03 -18.64
N GLN A 114 -0.17 3.15 -19.65
CA GLN A 114 0.63 3.38 -20.87
C GLN A 114 -0.20 3.94 -22.03
N GLU A 115 -1.52 4.00 -21.91
CA GLU A 115 -2.46 4.51 -22.92
C GLU A 115 -3.21 5.79 -22.49
N GLU A 116 -2.60 6.68 -21.69
CA GLU A 116 -3.02 8.08 -21.66
C GLU A 116 -2.46 8.77 -22.93
N PRO A 117 -3.32 9.19 -23.88
CA PRO A 117 -2.87 9.53 -25.23
C PRO A 117 -2.16 10.89 -25.21
N SER A 118 -0.97 10.93 -25.81
CA SER A 118 -0.19 12.13 -26.14
C SER A 118 -0.99 13.27 -26.79
N ALA A 119 -2.18 12.98 -27.34
CA ALA A 119 -3.13 13.95 -27.87
C ALA A 119 -3.64 14.96 -26.83
N SER A 120 -3.82 14.55 -25.56
CA SER A 120 -4.29 15.42 -24.48
C SER A 120 -3.27 16.51 -24.14
N PHE A 121 -1.97 16.18 -24.18
CA PHE A 121 -0.91 17.13 -23.87
C PHE A 121 -0.77 18.21 -24.95
N ASP A 122 -0.96 17.87 -26.22
CA ASP A 122 -0.92 18.83 -27.32
C ASP A 122 -2.10 19.80 -27.28
N GLU A 123 -3.30 19.31 -26.94
CA GLU A 123 -4.48 20.15 -26.78
C GLU A 123 -4.37 21.08 -25.57
N VAL A 124 -3.92 20.57 -24.42
CA VAL A 124 -3.61 21.37 -23.23
C VAL A 124 -2.51 22.40 -23.54
N SER A 125 -1.51 22.05 -24.34
CA SER A 125 -0.44 22.96 -24.77
C SER A 125 -0.92 24.05 -25.74
N ARG A 126 -1.92 23.75 -26.58
CA ARG A 126 -2.58 24.73 -27.44
C ARG A 126 -3.43 25.70 -26.63
N LEU A 127 -4.27 25.17 -25.74
CA LEU A 127 -5.14 25.97 -24.87
C LEU A 127 -4.34 26.88 -23.93
N ASN A 128 -3.23 26.40 -23.36
CA ASN A 128 -2.36 27.24 -22.54
C ASN A 128 -1.74 28.40 -23.33
N ARG A 129 -1.32 28.17 -24.58
CA ARG A 129 -0.84 29.25 -25.45
C ARG A 129 -1.93 30.27 -25.78
N GLU A 130 -3.17 29.81 -25.94
CA GLU A 130 -4.31 30.70 -26.18
C GLU A 130 -4.65 31.55 -24.95
N ILE A 131 -4.64 30.95 -23.76
CA ILE A 131 -4.80 31.66 -22.48
C ILE A 131 -3.73 32.74 -22.31
N ASP A 132 -2.46 32.42 -22.60
CA ASP A 132 -1.36 33.39 -22.54
C ASP A 132 -1.54 34.54 -23.55
N GLY A 133 -2.02 34.22 -24.75
CA GLY A 133 -2.32 35.21 -25.79
C GLY A 133 -3.45 36.16 -25.38
N LEU A 134 -4.53 35.63 -24.81
CA LEU A 134 -5.66 36.40 -24.32
C LEU A 134 -5.27 37.29 -23.14
N LYS A 135 -4.45 36.79 -22.22
CA LYS A 135 -3.95 37.54 -21.07
C LYS A 135 -3.17 38.78 -21.52
N ARG A 136 -2.26 38.65 -22.49
CA ARG A 136 -1.53 39.79 -23.07
C ARG A 136 -2.46 40.82 -23.73
N ARG A 137 -3.54 40.38 -24.39
CA ARG A 137 -4.55 41.28 -24.98
C ARG A 137 -5.30 42.07 -23.91
N THR A 138 -5.68 41.42 -22.80
CA THR A 138 -6.32 42.12 -21.68
C THR A 138 -5.40 43.16 -21.03
N GLU A 139 -4.12 42.83 -20.83
CA GLU A 139 -3.13 43.76 -20.26
C GLU A 139 -2.89 44.97 -21.17
N THR A 140 -2.83 44.76 -22.48
CA THR A 140 -2.66 45.87 -23.45
C THR A 140 -3.89 46.78 -23.52
N LEU A 141 -5.10 46.22 -23.44
CA LEU A 141 -6.34 47.01 -23.36
C LEU A 141 -6.43 47.81 -22.06
N GLN A 142 -6.05 47.20 -20.92
CA GLN A 142 -6.03 47.89 -19.62
C GLN A 142 -5.03 49.05 -19.59
N LYS A 143 -3.86 48.91 -20.24
CA LYS A 143 -2.89 50.01 -20.38
C LYS A 143 -3.44 51.13 -21.26
N ARG A 144 -4.10 50.79 -22.37
CA ARG A 144 -4.71 51.78 -23.30
C ARG A 144 -5.85 52.55 -22.64
N SER A 145 -6.73 51.88 -21.90
CA SER A 145 -7.81 52.56 -21.18
C SER A 145 -7.27 53.48 -20.08
N GLY A 146 -6.21 53.08 -19.36
CA GLY A 146 -5.53 53.93 -18.38
C GLY A 146 -4.99 55.22 -18.99
N ILE A 147 -4.36 55.15 -20.17
CA ILE A 147 -3.84 56.33 -20.88
C ILE A 147 -5.00 57.26 -21.31
N LEU A 148 -6.10 56.70 -21.82
CA LEU A 148 -7.25 57.51 -22.23
C LEU A 148 -7.89 58.26 -21.05
N LEU A 149 -8.00 57.62 -19.88
CA LEU A 149 -8.51 58.28 -18.67
C LEU A 149 -7.62 59.46 -18.24
N ILE A 150 -6.30 59.33 -18.34
CA ILE A 150 -5.37 60.41 -18.03
C ILE A 150 -5.57 61.58 -19.01
N LEU A 151 -5.70 61.30 -20.31
CA LEU A 151 -5.91 62.35 -21.32
C LEU A 151 -7.24 63.09 -21.14
N ILE A 152 -8.33 62.38 -20.84
CA ILE A 152 -9.62 62.98 -20.50
C ILE A 152 -9.49 63.87 -19.25
N GLY A 153 -8.78 63.39 -18.21
CA GLY A 153 -8.53 64.16 -17.01
C GLY A 153 -7.78 65.47 -17.29
N ILE A 154 -6.77 65.44 -18.17
CA ILE A 154 -6.02 66.63 -18.58
C ILE A 154 -6.92 67.62 -19.35
N GLN A 155 -7.75 67.14 -20.28
CA GLN A 155 -8.67 67.99 -21.03
C GLN A 155 -9.69 68.68 -20.11
N LEU A 156 -10.24 67.96 -19.12
CA LEU A 156 -11.16 68.52 -18.13
C LEU A 156 -10.47 69.55 -17.24
N ALA A 157 -9.26 69.28 -16.75
CA ALA A 157 -8.49 70.22 -15.94
C ALA A 157 -8.17 71.51 -16.70
N PHE A 158 -7.80 71.40 -17.98
CA PHE A 158 -7.56 72.55 -18.85
C PHE A 158 -8.82 73.37 -19.11
N GLY A 159 -9.97 72.73 -19.34
CA GLY A 159 -11.26 73.40 -19.50
C GLY A 159 -11.67 74.18 -18.25
N ILE A 160 -11.49 73.58 -17.06
CA ILE A 160 -11.74 74.25 -15.78
C ILE A 160 -10.80 75.45 -15.59
N TYR A 161 -9.51 75.29 -15.92
CA TYR A 161 -8.53 76.37 -15.81
C TYR A 161 -8.90 77.58 -16.68
N ILE A 162 -9.30 77.37 -17.94
CA ILE A 162 -9.76 78.44 -18.83
C ILE A 162 -10.99 79.14 -18.26
N LEU A 163 -11.94 78.39 -17.67
CA LEU A 163 -13.17 78.96 -17.10
C LEU A 163 -12.91 79.84 -15.86
N ILE A 164 -11.89 79.52 -15.07
CA ILE A 164 -11.54 80.30 -13.87
C ILE A 164 -10.81 81.60 -14.24
N ASN A 165 -10.05 81.60 -15.34
CA ASN A 165 -9.16 82.70 -15.73
C ASN A 165 -9.77 83.69 -16.75
N ASN A 166 -11.06 83.56 -17.06
CA ASN A 166 -11.80 84.38 -18.02
C ASN A 166 -13.04 84.95 -17.35
#